data_AF-A0A191T9K8-F1
#
_entry.id   AF-A0A191T9K8-F1
#
_cell.length_a   1.000
_cell.length_b   1.000
_cell.length_c   1.000
_cell.angle_alpha   90.00
_cell.angle_beta   90.00
_cell.angle_gamma   90.00
#
_symmetry.space_group_name_H-M   'P 1'
#
loop_
_entity.id
_entity.type
_entity.pdbx_description
1 polymer ?
#
loop_
_entity_poly.entity_id
_entity_poly.type
_entity_poly.pdbx_seq_one_letter_code
_entity_poly.pdbx_strand_id
1 'polypeptide(L)'
;MLALLEETADDRVTRFVWLRQFEPGSNSSSANRLLDRLEYLQRIDLPEDLLAGVPAHRVTRLRRQGERYYADGMRDLPEDRRLAILAVCVSEWQAMLADAVVETHDRIVGRLYRASERICHAKVADEAGVVRDTLKSFAEIGGALVDAQDDGQPLGDVIASGSGWDGLKTLVAMATRLTATMADDPLNHVLDGYHRFRRYAPRMLRLLDLRAAPVALPLLEAVTALRTGLNDAAMTSFLRPSSKWHRHLRAQRAGDARLWEIAVLFHLRDAFRSGDVWLTRSRRYGDLKHALVPAQSIAEGGRLAVPLRPEEWLADRQARLDMRLRELGRAARAGTIPGGSIENGVLHIEKLEAAAPTGAEDLVLDLYKQIPPTRITDLLLEVDAATGFTEAFTHLRTGAPCADRIGLMNVILAEGINLGLRKMADATNTHTFWELIRIGRWHVEGEAYDRALAMVVEAQAALPMARFWGMGTSASSDGQFFVATE
;
A
#
# COMPACT_ATOMS: atom_id res chain seq x y z
N MET A 1 -7.83 32.44 -10.37
CA MET A 1 -8.69 31.24 -10.17
C MET A 1 -9.72 31.04 -11.27
N LEU A 2 -10.53 32.04 -11.67
CA LEU A 2 -11.56 31.85 -12.70
C LEU A 2 -10.98 31.44 -14.08
N ALA A 3 -9.80 31.94 -14.43
CA ALA A 3 -9.06 31.53 -15.62
C ALA A 3 -8.85 30.00 -15.75
N LEU A 4 -8.89 29.25 -14.63
CA LEU A 4 -8.80 27.78 -14.67
C LEU A 4 -9.93 27.12 -15.47
N LEU A 5 -11.09 27.80 -15.56
CA LEU A 5 -12.28 27.31 -16.26
C LEU A 5 -12.30 27.73 -17.73
N GLU A 6 -11.40 28.61 -18.16
CA GLU A 6 -11.39 29.20 -19.50
C GLU A 6 -10.14 28.78 -20.28
N GLU A 7 -8.97 28.88 -19.64
CA GLU A 7 -7.70 28.51 -20.25
C GLU A 7 -7.58 27.00 -20.45
N THR A 8 -7.05 26.61 -21.60
CA THR A 8 -6.73 25.22 -21.93
C THR A 8 -5.28 24.88 -21.59
N ALA A 9 -5.08 23.65 -21.14
CA ALA A 9 -3.78 22.98 -21.18
C ALA A 9 -3.72 22.13 -22.45
N ASP A 10 -2.62 22.24 -23.19
CA ASP A 10 -2.33 21.49 -24.43
C ASP A 10 -3.48 21.54 -25.47
N ASP A 11 -4.23 22.65 -25.52
CA ASP A 11 -5.39 22.91 -26.40
C ASP A 11 -6.50 21.85 -26.39
N ARG A 12 -6.56 20.99 -25.37
CA ARG A 12 -7.50 19.86 -25.31
C ARG A 12 -8.44 19.89 -24.13
N VAL A 13 -7.95 20.29 -22.96
CA VAL A 13 -8.71 20.28 -21.70
C VAL A 13 -8.51 21.59 -20.97
N THR A 14 -9.50 22.05 -20.22
CA THR A 14 -9.32 23.24 -19.37
C THR A 14 -8.30 22.97 -18.28
N ARG A 15 -7.62 24.02 -17.80
CA ARG A 15 -6.67 23.95 -16.68
C ARG A 15 -7.31 23.27 -15.46
N PHE A 16 -8.57 23.54 -15.18
CA PHE A 16 -9.33 22.89 -14.10
C PHE A 16 -9.37 21.36 -14.24
N VAL A 17 -9.69 20.84 -15.44
CA VAL A 17 -9.74 19.38 -15.68
C VAL A 17 -8.34 18.77 -15.69
N TRP A 18 -7.36 19.50 -16.22
CA TRP A 18 -5.95 19.07 -16.23
C TRP A 18 -5.37 18.91 -14.82
N LEU A 19 -5.68 19.84 -13.91
CA LEU A 19 -5.21 19.85 -12.52
C LEU A 19 -5.82 18.75 -11.65
N ARG A 20 -6.98 18.23 -12.04
CA ARG A 20 -7.64 17.08 -11.38
C ARG A 20 -6.94 15.74 -11.63
N GLN A 21 -5.94 15.67 -12.50
CA GLN A 21 -5.24 14.42 -12.83
C GLN A 21 -4.05 14.20 -11.89
N PHE A 22 -4.31 13.52 -10.78
CA PHE A 22 -3.35 13.22 -9.71
C PHE A 22 -3.00 11.74 -9.62
N GLU A 23 -3.16 10.96 -10.70
CA GLU A 23 -2.85 9.54 -10.71
C GLU A 23 -1.32 9.29 -10.59
N PRO A 24 -0.87 8.49 -9.60
CA PRO A 24 0.54 8.15 -9.48
C PRO A 24 1.05 7.38 -10.70
N GLY A 25 2.20 7.80 -11.21
CA GLY A 25 2.88 7.16 -12.32
C GLY A 25 3.90 6.12 -11.89
N SER A 26 4.78 5.73 -12.81
CA SER A 26 5.86 4.77 -12.51
C SER A 26 7.17 5.06 -13.24
N ASN A 27 7.28 6.22 -13.89
CA ASN A 27 8.45 6.63 -14.65
C ASN A 27 8.68 8.15 -14.51
N SER A 28 9.86 8.61 -14.92
CA SER A 28 10.26 10.02 -14.80
C SER A 28 9.37 10.99 -15.60
N SER A 29 8.72 10.53 -16.69
CA SER A 29 7.79 11.37 -17.47
C SER A 29 6.51 11.63 -16.68
N SER A 30 5.92 10.59 -16.08
CA SER A 30 4.76 10.74 -15.20
C SER A 30 5.08 11.62 -13.99
N ALA A 31 6.25 11.45 -13.36
CA ALA A 31 6.69 12.30 -12.25
C ALA A 31 6.74 13.78 -12.68
N ASN A 32 7.35 14.09 -13.83
CA ASN A 32 7.40 15.47 -14.33
C ASN A 32 6.01 16.05 -14.62
N ARG A 33 5.10 15.27 -15.21
CA ARG A 33 3.71 15.74 -15.43
C ARG A 33 2.99 16.09 -14.13
N LEU A 34 3.21 15.33 -13.05
CA LEU A 34 2.65 15.65 -11.74
C LEU A 34 3.31 16.91 -11.16
N LEU A 35 4.63 17.04 -11.30
CA LEU A 35 5.38 18.24 -10.87
C LEU A 35 4.96 19.50 -11.65
N ASP A 36 4.64 19.40 -12.94
CA ASP A 36 4.11 20.52 -13.74
C ASP A 36 2.81 21.06 -13.15
N ARG A 37 1.91 20.16 -12.74
CA ARG A 37 0.63 20.52 -12.11
C ARG A 37 0.83 21.09 -10.71
N LEU A 38 1.67 20.44 -9.90
CA LEU A 38 1.97 20.90 -8.55
C LEU A 38 2.57 22.30 -8.57
N GLU A 39 3.57 22.53 -9.43
CA GLU A 39 4.20 23.85 -9.59
C GLU A 39 3.19 24.90 -10.07
N TYR A 40 2.30 24.55 -11.00
CA TYR A 40 1.26 25.47 -11.45
C TYR A 40 0.32 25.86 -10.29
N LEU A 41 -0.14 24.88 -9.49
CA LEU A 41 -1.00 25.18 -8.34
C LEU A 41 -0.28 26.01 -7.28
N GLN A 42 1.01 25.76 -7.03
CA GLN A 42 1.78 26.49 -6.03
C GLN A 42 1.99 27.97 -6.38
N ARG A 43 1.84 28.35 -7.66
CA ARG A 43 1.84 29.76 -8.09
C ARG A 43 0.52 30.48 -7.82
N ILE A 44 -0.54 29.74 -7.51
CA ILE A 44 -1.83 30.33 -7.13
C ILE A 44 -1.71 30.72 -5.66
N ASP A 45 -1.61 32.02 -5.42
CA ASP A 45 -1.51 32.58 -4.07
C ASP A 45 -2.84 32.42 -3.33
N LEU A 46 -2.87 31.49 -2.38
CA LEU A 46 -4.00 31.25 -1.49
C LEU A 46 -3.53 31.42 -0.04
N PRO A 47 -4.35 32.07 0.82
CA PRO A 47 -4.04 32.18 2.25
C PRO A 47 -3.85 30.79 2.88
N GLU A 48 -2.84 30.65 3.76
CA GLU A 48 -2.57 29.37 4.43
C GLU A 48 -3.73 28.94 5.35
N ASP A 49 -4.47 29.91 5.88
CA ASP A 49 -5.61 29.78 6.77
C ASP A 49 -6.96 29.79 6.03
N LEU A 50 -6.96 29.66 4.70
CA LEU A 50 -8.18 29.68 3.86
C LEU A 50 -9.27 28.72 4.36
N LEU A 51 -8.89 27.56 4.89
CA LEU A 51 -9.80 26.52 5.37
C LEU A 51 -9.95 26.53 6.90
N ALA A 52 -9.35 27.49 7.60
CA ALA A 52 -9.45 27.60 9.05
C ALA A 52 -10.92 27.78 9.49
N GLY A 53 -11.34 26.99 10.47
CA GLY A 53 -12.72 27.01 10.97
C GLY A 53 -13.76 26.33 10.06
N VAL A 54 -13.38 25.88 8.86
CA VAL A 54 -14.28 25.11 7.99
C VAL A 54 -14.25 23.62 8.40
N PRO A 55 -15.39 23.00 8.73
CA PRO A 55 -15.41 21.58 9.09
C PRO A 55 -14.86 20.70 7.95
N ALA A 56 -14.00 19.72 8.27
CA ALA A 56 -13.33 18.87 7.29
C ALA A 56 -14.29 18.12 6.33
N HIS A 57 -15.49 17.75 6.81
CA HIS A 57 -16.52 17.13 5.97
C HIS A 57 -17.06 18.10 4.90
N ARG A 58 -17.14 19.41 5.18
CA ARG A 58 -17.56 20.43 4.21
C ARG A 58 -16.49 20.65 3.15
N VAL A 59 -15.22 20.72 3.57
CA VAL A 59 -14.07 20.81 2.65
C VAL A 59 -14.09 19.61 1.69
N THR A 60 -14.17 18.40 2.24
CA THR A 60 -14.22 17.16 1.46
C THR A 60 -15.39 17.16 0.48
N ARG A 61 -16.59 17.60 0.91
CA ARG A 61 -17.78 17.68 0.05
C ARG A 61 -17.65 18.72 -1.07
N LEU A 62 -16.97 19.85 -0.84
CA LEU A 62 -16.72 20.85 -1.88
C LEU A 62 -15.67 20.37 -2.89
N ARG A 63 -14.58 19.74 -2.42
CA ARG A 63 -13.59 19.08 -3.27
C ARG A 63 -14.25 18.05 -4.19
N ARG A 64 -15.05 17.14 -3.64
CA ARG A 64 -15.78 16.11 -4.42
C ARG A 64 -16.73 16.72 -5.46
N GLN A 65 -17.37 17.85 -5.15
CA GLN A 65 -18.19 18.56 -6.13
C GLN A 65 -17.34 19.04 -7.31
N GLY A 66 -16.21 19.72 -7.05
CA GLY A 66 -15.30 20.17 -8.12
C GLY A 66 -14.74 19.01 -8.94
N GLU A 67 -14.48 17.86 -8.31
CA GLU A 67 -14.03 16.66 -9.02
C GLU A 67 -15.09 16.05 -9.93
N ARG A 68 -16.38 16.32 -9.69
CA ARG A 68 -17.49 15.81 -10.51
C ARG A 68 -17.90 16.77 -11.61
N TYR A 69 -17.72 18.08 -11.42
CA TYR A 69 -18.00 19.08 -12.44
C TYR A 69 -16.98 19.06 -13.58
N TYR A 70 -17.45 19.45 -14.77
CA TYR A 70 -16.60 19.96 -15.86
C TYR A 70 -16.64 21.49 -15.85
N ALA A 71 -15.83 22.13 -16.71
CA ALA A 71 -15.68 23.58 -16.68
C ALA A 71 -16.98 24.34 -17.01
N ASP A 72 -17.78 23.83 -17.93
CA ASP A 72 -19.14 24.32 -18.24
C ASP A 72 -20.04 24.28 -17.00
N GLY A 73 -20.18 23.12 -16.36
CA GLY A 73 -21.00 22.97 -15.16
C GLY A 73 -20.51 23.80 -13.97
N MET A 74 -19.20 24.09 -13.89
CA MET A 74 -18.65 25.04 -12.93
C MET A 74 -19.03 26.49 -13.26
N ARG A 75 -19.05 26.88 -14.55
CA ARG A 75 -19.37 28.26 -14.98
C ARG A 75 -20.82 28.62 -14.70
N ASP A 76 -21.74 27.66 -14.77
CA ASP A 76 -23.17 27.84 -14.50
C ASP A 76 -23.50 28.03 -13.00
N LEU A 77 -22.54 27.84 -12.11
CA LEU A 77 -22.75 28.06 -10.68
C LEU A 77 -22.71 29.55 -10.30
N PRO A 78 -23.46 29.96 -9.26
CA PRO A 78 -23.29 31.27 -8.65
C PRO A 78 -21.84 31.53 -8.27
N GLU A 79 -21.38 32.78 -8.43
CA GLU A 79 -19.97 33.16 -8.33
C GLU A 79 -19.33 32.73 -7.01
N ASP A 80 -19.95 33.04 -5.87
CA ASP A 80 -19.42 32.68 -4.54
C ASP A 80 -19.22 31.17 -4.39
N ARG A 81 -20.18 30.38 -4.88
CA ARG A 81 -20.12 28.92 -4.80
C ARG A 81 -19.04 28.36 -5.72
N ARG A 82 -18.93 28.92 -6.92
CA ARG A 82 -17.90 28.58 -7.90
C ARG A 82 -16.50 28.85 -7.34
N LEU A 83 -16.30 30.03 -6.74
CA LEU A 83 -15.04 30.43 -6.10
C LEU A 83 -14.72 29.54 -4.89
N ALA A 84 -15.71 29.23 -4.04
CA ALA A 84 -15.51 28.35 -2.88
C ALA A 84 -15.06 26.94 -3.30
N ILE A 85 -15.69 26.35 -4.32
CA ILE A 85 -15.29 25.04 -4.85
C ILE A 85 -13.89 25.12 -5.46
N LEU A 86 -13.60 26.15 -6.26
CA LEU A 86 -12.27 26.31 -6.87
C LEU A 86 -11.16 26.46 -5.83
N ALA A 87 -11.37 27.28 -4.80
CA ALA A 87 -10.39 27.53 -3.75
C ALA A 87 -10.10 26.24 -2.95
N VAL A 88 -11.14 25.49 -2.59
CA VAL A 88 -11.01 24.18 -1.95
C VAL A 88 -10.28 23.19 -2.87
N CYS A 89 -10.66 23.09 -4.15
CA CYS A 89 -10.01 22.19 -5.09
C CYS A 89 -8.53 22.52 -5.28
N VAL A 90 -8.16 23.80 -5.46
CA VAL A 90 -6.75 24.19 -5.59
C VAL A 90 -5.95 23.78 -4.36
N SER A 91 -6.45 24.08 -3.15
CA SER A 91 -5.78 23.72 -1.90
C SER A 91 -5.62 22.19 -1.75
N GLU A 92 -6.68 21.43 -1.98
CA GLU A 92 -6.68 19.99 -1.77
C GLU A 92 -5.93 19.24 -2.88
N TRP A 93 -6.01 19.70 -4.13
CA TRP A 93 -5.28 19.09 -5.24
C TRP A 93 -3.77 19.33 -5.14
N GLN A 94 -3.31 20.42 -4.50
CA GLN A 94 -1.89 20.57 -4.16
C GLN A 94 -1.41 19.40 -3.27
N ALA A 95 -2.16 19.09 -2.21
CA ALA A 95 -1.83 17.98 -1.31
C ALA A 95 -1.88 16.62 -2.04
N MET A 96 -2.92 16.39 -2.85
CA MET A 96 -3.07 15.13 -3.59
C MET A 96 -1.98 14.94 -4.66
N LEU A 97 -1.57 16.01 -5.35
CA LEU A 97 -0.48 15.96 -6.32
C LEU A 97 0.87 15.72 -5.64
N ALA A 98 1.11 16.34 -4.48
CA ALA A 98 2.31 16.08 -3.69
C ALA A 98 2.38 14.61 -3.25
N ASP A 99 1.25 14.06 -2.79
CA ASP A 99 1.13 12.63 -2.45
C ASP A 99 1.40 11.73 -3.65
N ALA A 100 0.84 12.06 -4.82
CA ALA A 100 1.04 11.32 -6.06
C ALA A 100 2.50 11.38 -6.54
N VAL A 101 3.20 12.49 -6.32
CA VAL A 101 4.64 12.62 -6.62
C VAL A 101 5.46 11.68 -5.73
N VAL A 102 5.20 11.64 -4.42
CA VAL A 102 5.87 10.73 -3.48
C VAL A 102 5.61 9.27 -3.85
N GLU A 103 4.35 8.92 -4.17
CA GLU A 103 4.02 7.56 -4.60
C GLU A 103 4.65 7.20 -5.95
N THR A 104 4.73 8.15 -6.89
CA THR A 104 5.43 7.95 -8.16
C THR A 104 6.92 7.70 -7.93
N HIS A 105 7.53 8.44 -7.01
CA HIS A 105 8.92 8.23 -6.60
C HIS A 105 9.12 6.83 -6.00
N ASP A 106 8.23 6.42 -5.10
CA ASP A 106 8.21 5.08 -4.51
C ASP A 106 8.18 3.97 -5.58
N ARG A 107 7.27 4.09 -6.55
CA ARG A 107 7.12 3.14 -7.67
C ARG A 107 8.37 3.10 -8.56
N ILE A 108 9.01 4.24 -8.82
CA ILE A 108 10.24 4.31 -9.63
C ILE A 108 11.40 3.60 -8.92
N VAL A 109 11.62 3.88 -7.63
CA VAL A 109 12.66 3.24 -6.83
C VAL A 109 12.42 1.73 -6.72
N GLY A 110 11.18 1.33 -6.38
CA GLY A 110 10.83 -0.08 -6.27
C GLY A 110 10.96 -0.85 -7.60
N ARG A 111 10.69 -0.21 -8.75
CA ARG A 111 10.91 -0.82 -10.06
C ARG A 111 12.40 -0.96 -10.39
N LEU A 112 13.20 0.04 -10.04
CA LEU A 112 14.65 -0.03 -10.23
C LEU A 112 15.24 -1.19 -9.43
N TYR A 113 14.92 -1.28 -8.14
CA TYR A 113 15.43 -2.35 -7.28
C TYR A 113 15.02 -3.74 -7.79
N ARG A 114 13.74 -3.93 -8.16
CA ARG A 114 13.26 -5.19 -8.79
C ARG A 114 13.92 -5.50 -10.13
N ALA A 115 14.34 -4.49 -10.90
CA ALA A 115 15.12 -4.72 -12.12
C ALA A 115 16.54 -5.20 -11.78
N SER A 116 17.16 -4.61 -10.76
CA SER A 116 18.46 -5.03 -10.25
C SER A 116 18.44 -6.46 -9.67
N GLU A 117 17.40 -6.82 -8.92
CA GLU A 117 17.20 -8.20 -8.43
C GLU A 117 17.06 -9.19 -9.59
N ARG A 118 16.29 -8.84 -10.63
CA ARG A 118 16.15 -9.69 -11.82
C ARG A 118 17.48 -9.92 -12.53
N ILE A 119 18.36 -8.93 -12.58
CA ILE A 119 19.72 -9.08 -13.14
C ILE A 119 20.52 -10.10 -12.32
N CYS A 120 20.53 -9.99 -11.00
CA CYS A 120 21.21 -10.95 -10.13
C CYS A 120 20.64 -12.37 -10.29
N HIS A 121 19.32 -12.51 -10.26
CA HIS A 121 18.66 -13.81 -10.44
C HIS A 121 18.93 -14.43 -11.81
N ALA A 122 18.94 -13.63 -12.88
CA ALA A 122 19.27 -14.11 -14.22
C ALA A 122 20.71 -14.64 -14.29
N LYS A 123 21.70 -13.92 -13.73
CA LYS A 123 23.08 -14.39 -13.67
C LYS A 123 23.23 -15.72 -12.92
N VAL A 124 22.52 -15.87 -11.80
CA VAL A 124 22.53 -17.12 -11.01
C VAL A 124 21.88 -18.26 -11.81
N ALA A 125 20.78 -17.99 -12.52
CA ALA A 125 20.12 -18.97 -13.37
C ALA A 125 21.00 -19.41 -14.55
N ASP A 126 21.69 -18.47 -15.21
CA ASP A 126 22.58 -18.75 -16.35
C ASP A 126 23.76 -19.65 -15.94
N GLU A 127 24.30 -19.48 -14.73
CA GLU A 127 25.41 -20.30 -14.20
C GLU A 127 24.94 -21.59 -13.51
N ALA A 128 23.63 -21.87 -13.42
CA ALA A 128 23.09 -23.00 -12.64
C ALA A 128 23.62 -24.37 -13.09
N GLY A 129 23.81 -24.56 -14.41
CA GLY A 129 24.43 -25.77 -14.95
C GLY A 129 25.88 -25.92 -14.50
N VAL A 130 26.65 -24.83 -14.58
CA VAL A 130 28.06 -24.79 -14.16
C VAL A 130 28.20 -25.02 -12.66
N VAL A 131 27.28 -24.48 -11.84
CA VAL A 131 27.21 -24.75 -10.39
C VAL A 131 27.01 -26.24 -10.14
N ARG A 132 26.01 -26.86 -10.76
CA ARG A 132 25.75 -28.29 -10.60
C ARG A 132 26.95 -29.14 -11.00
N ASP A 133 27.56 -28.84 -12.14
CA ASP A 133 28.69 -29.61 -12.65
C ASP A 133 29.92 -29.44 -11.75
N THR A 134 30.17 -28.22 -11.25
CA THR A 134 31.25 -27.95 -10.27
C THR A 134 31.03 -28.68 -8.95
N LEU A 135 29.80 -28.66 -8.41
CA LEU A 135 29.44 -29.39 -7.18
C LEU A 135 29.59 -30.90 -7.36
N LYS A 136 29.19 -31.43 -8.52
CA LYS A 136 29.37 -32.85 -8.85
C LYS A 136 30.84 -33.24 -8.86
N SER A 137 31.71 -32.45 -9.51
CA SER A 137 33.15 -32.70 -9.52
C SER A 137 33.78 -32.59 -8.12
N PHE A 138 33.31 -31.69 -7.25
CA PHE A 138 33.74 -31.68 -5.85
C PHE A 138 33.28 -32.93 -5.09
N ALA A 139 32.06 -33.42 -5.32
CA ALA A 139 31.57 -34.63 -4.69
C ALA A 139 32.33 -35.89 -5.15
N GLU A 140 32.68 -35.98 -6.43
CA GLU A 140 33.50 -37.06 -6.98
C GLU A 140 34.92 -37.07 -6.37
N ILE A 141 35.59 -35.91 -6.35
CA ILE A 141 36.92 -35.78 -5.72
C ILE A 141 36.84 -36.03 -4.22
N GLY A 142 35.83 -35.48 -3.54
CA GLY A 142 35.61 -35.66 -2.12
C GLY A 142 35.33 -37.12 -1.74
N GLY A 143 34.51 -37.83 -2.53
CA GLY A 143 34.26 -39.25 -2.35
C GLY A 143 35.53 -40.09 -2.49
N ALA A 144 36.30 -39.87 -3.56
CA ALA A 144 37.56 -40.57 -3.77
C ALA A 144 38.58 -40.32 -2.64
N LEU A 145 38.62 -39.10 -2.08
CA LEU A 145 39.47 -38.77 -0.93
C LEU A 145 39.00 -39.46 0.36
N VAL A 146 37.69 -39.58 0.58
CA VAL A 146 37.13 -40.29 1.75
C VAL A 146 37.42 -41.79 1.63
N ASP A 147 37.17 -42.41 0.48
CA ASP A 147 37.44 -43.82 0.24
C ASP A 147 38.93 -44.15 0.45
N ALA A 148 39.82 -43.31 -0.09
CA ALA A 148 41.26 -43.47 0.09
C ALA A 148 41.73 -43.28 1.53
N GLN A 149 41.08 -42.40 2.30
CA GLN A 149 41.36 -42.20 3.71
C GLN A 149 40.95 -43.44 4.53
N ASP A 150 39.80 -44.03 4.20
CA ASP A 150 39.28 -45.25 4.84
C ASP A 150 40.15 -46.48 4.51
N ASP A 151 40.67 -46.54 3.29
CA ASP A 151 41.57 -47.61 2.81
C ASP A 151 43.06 -47.39 3.17
N GLY A 152 43.41 -46.28 3.83
CA GLY A 152 44.78 -45.95 4.23
C GLY A 152 45.73 -45.61 3.08
N GLN A 153 45.21 -45.16 1.93
CA GLN A 153 45.99 -44.81 0.75
C GLN A 153 46.55 -43.37 0.81
N PRO A 154 47.67 -43.08 0.12
CA PRO A 154 48.21 -41.72 0.05
C PRO A 154 47.27 -40.78 -0.74
N LEU A 155 46.64 -39.83 -0.05
CA LEU A 155 45.67 -38.88 -0.66
C LEU A 155 46.26 -38.04 -1.81
N GLY A 156 47.57 -37.80 -1.80
CA GLY A 156 48.26 -37.08 -2.87
C GLY A 156 48.18 -37.79 -4.22
N ASP A 157 48.19 -39.13 -4.21
CA ASP A 157 48.14 -39.97 -5.41
C ASP A 157 46.72 -40.04 -5.97
N VAL A 158 45.70 -39.90 -5.12
CA VAL A 158 44.29 -39.82 -5.52
C VAL A 158 44.01 -38.54 -6.32
N ILE A 159 44.55 -37.40 -5.87
CA ILE A 159 44.42 -36.13 -6.60
C ILE A 159 45.24 -36.17 -7.90
N ALA A 160 46.43 -36.78 -7.88
CA ALA A 160 47.29 -36.90 -9.05
C ALA A 160 46.74 -37.85 -10.13
N SER A 161 46.01 -38.90 -9.73
CA SER A 161 45.42 -39.91 -10.64
C SER A 161 44.09 -39.47 -11.27
N GLY A 162 43.39 -38.51 -10.66
CA GLY A 162 42.21 -37.87 -11.23
C GLY A 162 42.54 -36.72 -12.20
N SER A 163 41.95 -35.55 -11.98
CA SER A 163 42.18 -34.35 -12.80
C SER A 163 43.48 -33.61 -12.50
N GLY A 164 44.29 -34.11 -11.56
CA GLY A 164 45.55 -33.51 -11.13
C GLY A 164 45.35 -32.24 -10.30
N TRP A 165 46.47 -31.77 -9.72
CA TRP A 165 46.48 -30.55 -8.92
C TRP A 165 46.04 -29.30 -9.69
N ASP A 166 46.30 -29.23 -11.00
CA ASP A 166 45.85 -28.11 -11.82
C ASP A 166 44.35 -28.16 -12.15
N GLY A 167 43.78 -29.36 -12.29
CA GLY A 167 42.33 -29.56 -12.38
C GLY A 167 41.63 -29.12 -11.09
N LEU A 168 42.17 -29.48 -9.92
CA LEU A 168 41.66 -29.04 -8.62
C LEU A 168 41.75 -27.51 -8.45
N LYS A 169 42.87 -26.88 -8.82
CA LYS A 169 42.99 -25.40 -8.80
C LYS A 169 41.94 -24.73 -9.68
N THR A 170 41.70 -25.29 -10.86
CA THR A 170 40.67 -24.78 -11.79
C THR A 170 39.28 -24.89 -11.18
N LEU A 171 38.98 -26.02 -10.53
CA LEU A 171 37.72 -26.26 -9.84
C LEU A 171 37.52 -25.29 -8.66
N VAL A 172 38.56 -25.04 -7.86
CA VAL A 172 38.53 -24.07 -6.74
C VAL A 172 38.33 -22.64 -7.26
N ALA A 173 39.02 -22.25 -8.32
CA ALA A 173 38.83 -20.95 -8.95
C ALA A 173 37.40 -20.80 -9.50
N MET A 174 36.85 -21.86 -10.11
CA MET A 174 35.46 -21.89 -10.59
C MET A 174 34.47 -21.75 -9.43
N ALA A 175 34.63 -22.51 -8.36
CA ALA A 175 33.80 -22.42 -7.16
C ALA A 175 33.81 -21.01 -6.56
N THR A 176 35.00 -20.39 -6.49
CA THR A 176 35.18 -19.03 -5.98
C THR A 176 34.44 -18.02 -6.87
N ARG A 177 34.55 -18.13 -8.20
CA ARG A 177 33.84 -17.30 -9.18
C ARG A 177 32.32 -17.44 -9.02
N LEU A 178 31.81 -18.67 -8.96
CA LEU A 178 30.39 -18.97 -8.84
C LEU A 178 29.82 -18.47 -7.51
N THR A 179 30.54 -18.67 -6.41
CA THR A 179 30.15 -18.15 -5.09
C THR A 179 30.05 -16.63 -5.11
N ALA A 180 30.99 -15.94 -5.77
CA ALA A 180 30.92 -14.48 -5.94
C ALA A 180 29.71 -14.06 -6.79
N THR A 181 29.38 -14.77 -7.87
CA THR A 181 28.17 -14.53 -8.68
C THR A 181 26.89 -14.70 -7.86
N MET A 182 26.82 -15.74 -7.03
CA MET A 182 25.65 -16.00 -6.16
C MET A 182 25.53 -14.99 -5.01
N ALA A 183 26.64 -14.37 -4.61
CA ALA A 183 26.68 -13.31 -3.62
C ALA A 183 26.50 -11.89 -4.21
N ASP A 184 26.23 -11.77 -5.52
CA ASP A 184 25.99 -10.47 -6.18
C ASP A 184 24.79 -9.76 -5.52
N ASP A 185 24.99 -8.49 -5.17
CA ASP A 185 23.99 -7.67 -4.48
C ASP A 185 23.25 -6.81 -5.51
N PRO A 186 21.91 -6.75 -5.49
CA PRO A 186 21.13 -5.84 -6.34
C PRO A 186 21.63 -4.40 -6.31
N LEU A 187 22.19 -3.92 -5.18
CA LEU A 187 22.79 -2.59 -5.07
C LEU A 187 23.95 -2.33 -6.03
N ASN A 188 24.60 -3.36 -6.58
CA ASN A 188 25.62 -3.20 -7.62
C ASN A 188 25.04 -2.68 -8.95
N HIS A 189 23.73 -2.88 -9.18
CA HIS A 189 23.06 -2.56 -10.46
C HIS A 189 22.14 -1.34 -10.37
N VAL A 190 22.05 -0.67 -9.21
CA VAL A 190 21.13 0.47 -9.04
C VAL A 190 21.61 1.73 -9.77
N LEU A 191 22.90 1.83 -10.11
CA LEU A 191 23.47 2.97 -10.86
C LEU A 191 22.81 3.19 -12.22
N ASP A 192 22.23 2.15 -12.83
CA ASP A 192 21.41 2.24 -14.05
C ASP A 192 20.14 3.11 -13.87
N GLY A 193 19.79 3.41 -12.62
CA GLY A 193 18.73 4.34 -12.25
C GLY A 193 19.12 5.81 -12.30
N TYR A 194 20.41 6.15 -12.28
CA TYR A 194 20.90 7.51 -12.04
C TYR A 194 20.25 8.56 -12.95
N HIS A 195 20.34 8.36 -14.26
CA HIS A 195 19.77 9.31 -15.24
C HIS A 195 18.24 9.41 -15.16
N ARG A 196 17.55 8.36 -14.70
CA ARG A 196 16.10 8.39 -14.50
C ARG A 196 15.72 9.28 -13.32
N PHE A 197 16.47 9.23 -12.22
CA PHE A 197 16.26 10.10 -11.06
C PHE A 197 16.55 11.56 -11.37
N ARG A 198 17.68 11.84 -12.03
CA ARG A 198 18.10 13.22 -12.38
C ARG A 198 17.06 13.98 -13.21
N ARG A 199 16.20 13.28 -13.96
CA ARG A 199 15.11 13.89 -14.75
C ARG A 199 13.99 14.52 -13.93
N TYR A 200 13.81 14.17 -12.66
CA TYR A 200 12.69 14.68 -11.85
C TYR A 200 13.06 15.02 -10.40
N ALA A 201 14.01 14.30 -9.80
CA ALA A 201 14.33 14.43 -8.38
C ALA A 201 14.72 15.88 -7.98
N PRO A 202 15.56 16.63 -8.72
CA PRO A 202 15.89 18.00 -8.34
C PRO A 202 14.68 18.94 -8.27
N ARG A 203 13.67 18.70 -9.12
CA ARG A 203 12.43 19.50 -9.14
C ARG A 203 11.47 19.03 -8.03
N MET A 204 11.35 17.73 -7.83
CA MET A 204 10.63 17.13 -6.71
C MET A 204 11.10 17.68 -5.36
N LEU A 205 12.41 17.63 -5.09
CA LEU A 205 12.99 18.10 -3.82
C LEU A 205 12.82 19.61 -3.59
N ARG A 206 12.59 20.38 -4.65
CA ARG A 206 12.36 21.82 -4.58
C ARG A 206 10.89 22.17 -4.31
N LEU A 207 9.97 21.44 -4.93
CA LEU A 207 8.53 21.71 -4.86
C LEU A 207 7.89 21.07 -3.61
N LEU A 208 8.45 19.99 -3.07
CA LEU A 208 7.95 19.36 -1.86
C LEU A 208 8.49 20.06 -0.60
N ASP A 209 7.59 20.48 0.29
CA ASP A 209 7.95 21.00 1.62
C ASP A 209 8.14 19.83 2.61
N LEU A 210 9.39 19.38 2.72
CA LEU A 210 9.79 18.21 3.50
C LEU A 210 10.03 18.58 4.97
N ARG A 211 9.44 17.80 5.88
CA ARG A 211 9.71 17.82 7.32
C ARG A 211 10.17 16.43 7.76
N ALA A 212 10.94 16.36 8.85
CA ALA A 212 11.52 15.12 9.32
C ALA A 212 11.45 14.99 10.83
N ALA A 213 11.31 13.76 11.32
CA ALA A 213 11.46 13.40 12.72
C ALA A 213 12.93 13.56 13.12
N PRO A 214 13.23 13.71 14.43
CA PRO A 214 14.61 13.86 14.90
C PRO A 214 15.56 12.77 14.37
N VAL A 215 15.09 11.53 14.24
CA VAL A 215 15.88 10.39 13.72
C VAL A 215 16.24 10.52 12.24
N ALA A 216 15.47 11.27 11.46
CA ALA A 216 15.66 11.46 10.01
C ALA A 216 16.25 12.83 9.64
N LEU A 217 16.64 13.66 10.63
CA LEU A 217 17.33 14.93 10.36
C LEU A 217 18.60 14.76 9.50
N PRO A 218 19.49 13.77 9.73
CA PRO A 218 20.66 13.57 8.86
C PRO A 218 20.29 13.26 7.40
N LEU A 219 19.15 12.59 7.19
CA LEU A 219 18.64 12.35 5.83
C LEU A 219 18.14 13.65 5.20
N LEU A 220 17.42 14.48 5.96
CA LEU A 220 16.92 15.76 5.47
C LEU A 220 18.06 16.73 5.11
N GLU A 221 19.17 16.68 5.84
CA GLU A 221 20.40 17.42 5.51
C GLU A 221 20.98 16.93 4.17
N ALA A 222 21.11 15.61 3.97
CA ALA A 222 21.60 15.04 2.71
C ALA A 222 20.67 15.38 1.52
N VAL A 223 19.35 15.35 1.74
CA VAL A 223 18.35 15.78 0.76
C VAL A 223 18.49 17.26 0.43
N THR A 224 18.79 18.10 1.42
CA THR A 224 19.01 19.54 1.23
C THR A 224 20.26 19.80 0.42
N ALA A 225 21.36 19.09 0.70
CA ALA A 225 22.60 19.16 -0.09
C ALA A 225 22.33 18.79 -1.55
N LEU A 226 21.63 17.66 -1.79
CA LEU A 226 21.23 17.20 -3.11
C LEU A 226 20.36 18.23 -3.85
N ARG A 227 19.43 18.88 -3.13
CA ARG A 227 18.56 19.94 -3.66
C ARG A 227 19.35 21.17 -4.12
N THR A 228 20.41 21.53 -3.41
CA THR A 228 21.28 22.67 -3.76
C THR A 228 22.37 22.33 -4.77
N GLY A 229 22.43 21.08 -5.24
CA GLY A 229 23.48 20.60 -6.15
C GLY A 229 24.83 20.34 -5.47
N LEU A 230 24.86 20.30 -4.14
CA LEU A 230 26.01 19.88 -3.36
C LEU A 230 25.99 18.35 -3.28
N ASN A 231 27.01 17.75 -3.87
CA ASN A 231 27.18 16.32 -3.93
C ASN A 231 28.30 15.92 -2.96
N ASP A 232 27.94 15.75 -1.68
CA ASP A 232 28.89 15.35 -0.64
C ASP A 232 28.74 13.87 -0.32
N ALA A 233 29.53 13.04 -1.00
CA ALA A 233 29.57 11.60 -0.78
C ALA A 233 30.02 11.20 0.65
N ALA A 234 30.55 12.13 1.45
CA ALA A 234 30.90 11.87 2.86
C ALA A 234 29.67 11.86 3.78
N MET A 235 28.57 12.52 3.40
CA MET A 235 27.33 12.58 4.18
C MET A 235 26.64 11.21 4.20
N THR A 236 27.00 10.34 5.13
CA THR A 236 26.47 8.97 5.23
C THR A 236 25.83 8.68 6.59
N SER A 237 25.71 9.68 7.46
CA SER A 237 25.10 9.59 8.80
C SER A 237 23.61 9.23 8.78
N PHE A 238 22.94 9.41 7.64
CA PHE A 238 21.56 8.96 7.44
C PHE A 238 21.42 7.44 7.28
N LEU A 239 22.52 6.72 7.04
CA LEU A 239 22.53 5.28 6.95
C LEU A 239 22.61 4.66 8.35
N ARG A 240 21.83 3.61 8.59
CA ARG A 240 22.01 2.78 9.79
C ARG A 240 23.40 2.14 9.77
N PRO A 241 24.06 1.92 10.93
CA PRO A 241 25.40 1.32 10.98
C PRO A 241 25.51 -0.04 10.26
N SER A 242 24.44 -0.84 10.26
CA SER A 242 24.35 -2.15 9.59
C SER A 242 23.97 -2.07 8.10
N SER A 243 23.84 -0.87 7.53
CA SER A 243 23.39 -0.67 6.16
C SER A 243 24.39 -1.25 5.16
N LYS A 244 23.89 -2.08 4.23
CA LYS A 244 24.67 -2.60 3.11
C LYS A 244 25.22 -1.49 2.21
N TRP A 245 24.59 -0.31 2.18
CA TRP A 245 25.05 0.83 1.36
C TRP A 245 26.45 1.31 1.74
N HIS A 246 26.89 1.17 2.99
CA HIS A 246 28.23 1.60 3.41
C HIS A 246 29.34 0.92 2.60
N ARG A 247 29.24 -0.39 2.33
CA ARG A 247 30.27 -1.11 1.58
C ARG A 247 30.35 -0.61 0.13
N HIS A 248 29.19 -0.32 -0.47
CA HIS A 248 29.07 0.10 -1.86
C HIS A 248 29.54 1.55 -2.06
N LEU A 249 29.18 2.45 -1.14
CA LEU A 249 29.64 3.83 -1.16
C LEU A 249 31.15 3.94 -0.95
N ARG A 250 31.74 3.12 -0.07
CA ARG A 250 33.20 3.07 0.13
C ARG A 250 33.97 2.52 -1.08
N ALA A 251 33.34 1.64 -1.86
CA ALA A 251 33.93 1.08 -3.08
C ALA A 251 33.87 2.03 -4.28
N GLN A 252 33.15 3.15 -4.16
CA GLN A 252 33.00 4.11 -5.24
C GLN A 252 34.28 4.93 -5.45
N ARG A 253 34.58 5.29 -6.71
CA ARG A 253 35.74 6.14 -7.03
C ARG A 253 35.59 7.52 -6.38
N ALA A 254 36.69 8.06 -5.85
CA ALA A 254 36.71 9.41 -5.30
C ALA A 254 36.18 10.44 -6.33
N GLY A 255 35.25 11.28 -5.90
CA GLY A 255 34.61 12.30 -6.73
C GLY A 255 33.37 11.84 -7.52
N ASP A 256 33.03 10.55 -7.54
CA ASP A 256 31.77 10.07 -8.10
C ASP A 256 30.70 10.04 -6.99
N ALA A 257 29.71 10.92 -7.06
CA ALA A 257 28.62 10.99 -6.08
C ALA A 257 27.33 10.30 -6.54
N ARG A 258 27.31 9.66 -7.71
CA ARG A 258 26.07 9.13 -8.31
C ARG A 258 25.37 8.09 -7.45
N LEU A 259 26.12 7.17 -6.86
CA LEU A 259 25.57 6.17 -5.96
C LEU A 259 25.05 6.78 -4.66
N TRP A 260 25.73 7.81 -4.14
CA TRP A 260 25.27 8.59 -2.99
C TRP A 260 23.92 9.28 -3.27
N GLU A 261 23.76 9.94 -4.43
CA GLU A 261 22.48 10.54 -4.81
C GLU A 261 21.34 9.50 -4.85
N ILE A 262 21.62 8.32 -5.39
CA ILE A 262 20.66 7.21 -5.41
C ILE A 262 20.35 6.73 -4.00
N ALA A 263 21.37 6.58 -3.14
CA ALA A 263 21.18 6.17 -1.74
C ALA A 263 20.26 7.14 -1.00
N VAL A 264 20.48 8.46 -1.14
CA VAL A 264 19.61 9.49 -0.53
C VAL A 264 18.16 9.32 -0.99
N LEU A 265 17.94 9.09 -2.29
CA LEU A 265 16.59 8.91 -2.85
C LEU A 265 15.92 7.60 -2.40
N PHE A 266 16.66 6.50 -2.26
CA PHE A 266 16.14 5.25 -1.69
C PHE A 266 15.73 5.45 -0.23
N HIS A 267 16.58 6.11 0.56
CA HIS A 267 16.30 6.35 1.97
C HIS A 267 15.18 7.39 2.17
N LEU A 268 15.03 8.36 1.28
CA LEU A 268 13.91 9.30 1.29
C LEU A 268 12.58 8.57 1.08
N ARG A 269 12.51 7.65 0.12
CA ARG A 269 11.36 6.76 -0.05
C ARG A 269 11.05 5.98 1.22
N ASP A 270 12.05 5.34 1.82
CA ASP A 270 11.84 4.52 3.02
C ASP A 270 11.37 5.38 4.20
N ALA A 271 11.89 6.60 4.34
CA ALA A 271 11.47 7.56 5.36
C ALA A 271 10.03 8.07 5.16
N PHE A 272 9.57 8.23 3.92
CA PHE A 272 8.15 8.50 3.65
C PHE A 272 7.26 7.32 4.02
N ARG A 273 7.71 6.08 3.76
CA ARG A 273 6.96 4.86 4.11
C ARG A 273 6.85 4.65 5.63
N SER A 274 7.89 5.00 6.39
CA SER A 274 7.87 4.91 7.85
C SER A 274 7.18 6.09 8.53
N GLY A 275 6.94 7.19 7.81
CA GLY A 275 6.45 8.45 8.39
C GLY A 275 7.54 9.26 9.12
N ASP A 276 8.82 8.86 8.99
CA ASP A 276 9.95 9.62 9.55
C ASP A 276 10.21 10.92 8.77
N VAL A 277 9.78 10.97 7.50
CA VAL A 277 9.71 12.19 6.68
C VAL A 277 8.28 12.36 6.20
N TRP A 278 7.76 13.59 6.28
CA TRP A 278 6.41 13.94 5.86
C TRP A 278 6.39 15.28 5.13
N LEU A 279 5.25 15.59 4.54
CA LEU A 279 4.94 16.82 3.85
C LEU A 279 4.05 17.70 4.73
N THR A 280 4.30 19.01 4.76
CA THR A 280 3.49 19.95 5.56
C THR A 280 2.02 20.00 5.10
N ARG A 281 1.78 19.96 3.78
CA ARG A 281 0.45 20.03 3.16
C ARG A 281 0.15 18.75 2.39
N SER A 282 -0.18 17.70 3.12
CA SER A 282 -0.44 16.36 2.59
C SER A 282 -1.49 15.63 3.41
N ARG A 283 -2.24 14.73 2.75
CA ARG A 283 -3.20 13.85 3.42
C ARG A 283 -2.57 12.49 3.74
N ARG A 284 -1.90 11.87 2.77
CA ARG A 284 -1.34 10.51 2.92
C ARG A 284 0.05 10.48 3.53
N TYR A 285 0.89 11.45 3.18
CA TYR A 285 2.26 11.60 3.66
C TYR A 285 2.39 12.85 4.55
N GLY A 286 1.33 13.22 5.27
CA GLY A 286 1.33 14.31 6.25
C GLY A 286 1.87 13.87 7.61
N ASP A 287 1.98 14.81 8.56
CA ASP A 287 2.35 14.45 9.94
C ASP A 287 1.28 13.53 10.54
N LEU A 288 1.68 12.30 10.87
CA LEU A 288 0.80 11.28 11.44
C LEU A 288 0.12 11.77 12.73
N LYS A 289 0.75 12.68 13.48
CA LYS A 289 0.18 13.25 14.71
C LYS A 289 -1.15 13.97 14.46
N HIS A 290 -1.36 14.53 13.28
CA HIS A 290 -2.63 15.18 12.93
C HIS A 290 -3.77 14.19 12.69
N ALA A 291 -3.47 12.91 12.45
CA ALA A 291 -4.47 11.85 12.34
C ALA A 291 -4.83 11.24 13.71
N LEU A 292 -4.05 11.53 14.75
CA LEU A 292 -4.28 11.02 16.10
C LEU A 292 -5.20 11.97 16.89
N VAL A 293 -5.97 11.40 17.82
CA VAL A 293 -6.73 12.19 18.79
C VAL A 293 -5.74 12.92 19.71
N PRO A 294 -5.88 14.24 19.94
CA PRO A 294 -5.02 14.96 20.86
C PRO A 294 -5.06 14.32 22.25
N ALA A 295 -3.89 14.13 22.88
CA ALA A 295 -3.79 13.49 24.19
C ALA A 295 -4.64 14.19 25.28
N GLN A 296 -4.78 15.52 25.17
CA GLN A 296 -5.61 16.33 26.05
C GLN A 296 -7.09 15.94 25.98
N SER A 297 -7.61 15.64 24.78
CA SER A 297 -9.01 15.25 24.57
C SER A 297 -9.35 13.89 25.18
N ILE A 298 -8.35 13.03 25.39
CA ILE A 298 -8.55 11.71 26.01
C ILE A 298 -8.76 11.86 27.53
N ALA A 299 -8.03 12.77 28.18
CA ALA A 299 -8.08 12.98 29.62
C ALA A 299 -9.45 13.48 30.11
N GLU A 300 -10.22 14.14 29.24
CA GLU A 300 -11.47 14.83 29.59
C GLU A 300 -12.73 13.97 29.40
N GLY A 301 -12.66 12.78 28.80
CA GLY A 301 -13.87 11.97 28.60
C GLY A 301 -13.72 10.58 27.95
N GLY A 302 -12.51 10.10 27.68
CA GLY A 302 -12.32 8.81 27.01
C GLY A 302 -12.39 7.61 27.95
N ARG A 303 -13.31 6.66 27.70
CA ARG A 303 -13.16 5.27 28.17
C ARG A 303 -12.22 4.54 27.22
N LEU A 304 -10.92 4.53 27.52
CA LEU A 304 -9.99 3.71 26.77
C LEU A 304 -10.07 2.24 27.23
N ALA A 305 -9.92 1.31 26.29
CA ALA A 305 -9.76 -0.11 26.58
C ALA A 305 -8.40 -0.44 27.24
N VAL A 306 -7.48 0.53 27.29
CA VAL A 306 -6.14 0.43 27.87
C VAL A 306 -5.89 1.57 28.87
N PRO A 307 -5.04 1.36 29.89
CA PRO A 307 -4.69 2.41 30.87
C PRO A 307 -4.00 3.62 30.22
N LEU A 308 -4.16 4.80 30.83
CA LEU A 308 -3.50 6.05 30.42
C LEU A 308 -1.99 6.10 30.72
N ARG A 309 -1.45 5.08 31.38
CA ARG A 309 -0.02 4.94 31.70
C ARG A 309 0.59 3.91 30.77
N PRO A 310 1.08 4.30 29.58
CA PRO A 310 1.54 3.37 28.56
C PRO A 310 2.71 2.51 29.04
N GLU A 311 3.61 3.04 29.86
CA GLU A 311 4.75 2.32 30.39
C GLU A 311 4.32 1.18 31.32
N GLU A 312 3.36 1.45 32.22
CA GLU A 312 2.81 0.43 33.12
C GLU A 312 2.07 -0.66 32.34
N TRP A 313 1.29 -0.27 31.32
CA TRP A 313 0.58 -1.23 30.48
C TRP A 313 1.55 -2.08 29.64
N LEU A 314 2.57 -1.48 29.02
CA LEU A 314 3.59 -2.18 28.27
C LEU A 314 4.36 -3.17 29.16
N ALA A 315 4.74 -2.76 30.37
CA ALA A 315 5.41 -3.64 31.32
C ALA A 315 4.53 -4.84 31.70
N ASP A 316 3.25 -4.64 32.00
CA ASP A 316 2.31 -5.75 32.27
C ASP A 316 2.13 -6.66 31.04
N ARG A 317 1.98 -6.11 29.83
CA ARG A 317 1.87 -6.90 28.60
C ARG A 317 3.13 -7.71 28.32
N GLN A 318 4.31 -7.13 28.51
CA GLN A 318 5.60 -7.83 28.39
C GLN A 318 5.71 -8.97 29.41
N ALA A 319 5.36 -8.72 30.67
CA ALA A 319 5.38 -9.75 31.71
C ALA A 319 4.40 -10.90 31.41
N ARG A 320 3.19 -10.58 30.93
CA ARG A 320 2.20 -11.61 30.52
C ARG A 320 2.69 -12.42 29.33
N LEU A 321 3.25 -11.76 28.31
CA LEU A 321 3.79 -12.44 27.14
C LEU A 321 4.92 -13.40 27.54
N ASP A 322 5.86 -12.92 28.33
CA ASP A 322 6.98 -13.71 28.85
C ASP A 322 6.50 -14.91 29.67
N MET A 323 5.52 -14.71 30.56
CA MET A 323 4.87 -15.81 31.31
C MET A 323 4.22 -16.84 30.37
N ARG A 324 3.42 -16.40 29.39
CA ARG A 324 2.74 -17.30 28.44
C ARG A 324 3.72 -18.02 27.52
N LEU A 325 4.80 -17.38 27.09
CA LEU A 325 5.86 -18.03 26.31
C LEU A 325 6.58 -19.11 27.12
N ARG A 326 6.82 -18.88 28.42
CA ARG A 326 7.36 -19.92 29.31
C ARG A 326 6.39 -21.07 29.53
N GLU A 327 5.09 -20.81 29.65
CA GLU A 327 4.04 -21.85 29.72
C GLU A 327 4.00 -22.68 28.43
N LEU A 328 3.94 -22.02 27.26
CA LEU A 328 3.97 -22.67 25.96
C LEU A 328 5.24 -23.50 25.78
N GLY A 329 6.40 -22.97 26.15
CA GLY A 329 7.67 -23.71 26.08
C GLY A 329 7.69 -24.94 26.99
N ARG A 330 7.04 -24.90 28.16
CA ARG A 330 6.87 -26.09 29.01
C ARG A 330 5.92 -27.10 28.39
N ALA A 331 4.77 -26.66 27.87
CA ALA A 331 3.80 -27.52 27.21
C ALA A 331 4.39 -28.18 25.96
N ALA A 332 5.16 -27.44 25.16
CA ALA A 332 5.86 -27.94 23.98
C ALA A 332 6.84 -29.07 24.32
N ARG A 333 7.68 -28.88 25.35
CA ARG A 333 8.63 -29.91 25.80
C ARG A 333 7.94 -31.17 26.36
N ALA A 334 6.78 -30.99 26.98
CA ALA A 334 5.99 -32.08 27.54
C ALA A 334 5.04 -32.73 26.52
N GLY A 335 4.92 -32.20 25.29
CA GLY A 335 3.94 -32.66 24.30
C GLY A 335 2.48 -32.47 24.74
N THR A 336 2.20 -31.42 25.52
CA THR A 336 0.88 -31.17 26.16
C THR A 336 0.21 -29.87 25.70
N ILE A 337 0.58 -29.36 24.52
CA ILE A 337 -0.07 -28.18 23.95
C ILE A 337 -1.53 -28.56 23.62
N PRO A 338 -2.54 -27.87 24.17
CA PRO A 338 -3.94 -28.19 23.87
C PRO A 338 -4.25 -27.91 22.39
N GLY A 339 -4.70 -28.94 21.67
CA GLY A 339 -5.09 -28.82 20.26
C GLY A 339 -3.94 -28.39 19.34
N GLY A 340 -2.70 -28.79 19.63
CA GLY A 340 -1.56 -28.48 18.77
C GLY A 340 -0.23 -29.10 19.19
N SER A 341 0.81 -28.87 18.40
CA SER A 341 2.20 -29.31 18.65
C SER A 341 3.20 -28.29 18.09
N ILE A 342 4.46 -28.36 18.51
CA ILE A 342 5.55 -27.61 17.87
C ILE A 342 6.57 -28.61 17.33
N GLU A 343 6.73 -28.65 16.02
CA GLU A 343 7.60 -29.58 15.30
C GLU A 343 8.58 -28.80 14.43
N ASN A 344 9.89 -29.03 14.59
CA ASN A 344 10.95 -28.31 13.86
C ASN A 344 10.83 -26.77 13.91
N GLY A 345 10.32 -26.22 15.02
CA GLY A 345 10.11 -24.78 15.21
C GLY A 345 8.82 -24.25 14.56
N VAL A 346 7.97 -25.11 14.01
CA VAL A 346 6.68 -24.77 13.41
C VAL A 346 5.56 -25.15 14.37
N LEU A 347 4.65 -24.21 14.64
CA LEU A 347 3.44 -24.45 15.44
C LEU A 347 2.36 -25.06 14.55
N HIS A 348 1.92 -26.27 14.89
CA HIS A 348 0.77 -26.93 14.31
C HIS A 348 -0.41 -26.78 15.27
N ILE A 349 -1.54 -26.28 14.77
CA ILE A 349 -2.78 -26.16 15.53
C ILE A 349 -3.81 -27.05 14.85
N GLU A 350 -4.41 -27.94 15.62
CA GLU A 350 -5.48 -28.79 15.14
C GLU A 350 -6.71 -27.94 14.83
N LYS A 351 -7.40 -28.29 13.74
CA LYS A 351 -8.66 -27.65 13.38
C LYS A 351 -9.68 -27.98 14.46
N LEU A 352 -10.38 -26.96 14.97
CA LEU A 352 -11.56 -27.18 15.81
C LEU A 352 -12.60 -27.96 14.98
N GLU A 353 -12.95 -29.16 15.42
CA GLU A 353 -14.03 -29.92 14.81
C GLU A 353 -15.38 -29.30 15.18
N ALA A 354 -16.27 -29.22 14.19
CA ALA A 354 -17.61 -28.72 14.40
C ALA A 354 -18.39 -29.70 15.27
N ALA A 355 -18.73 -29.31 16.50
CA ALA A 355 -19.58 -30.09 17.40
C ALA A 355 -21.07 -29.88 17.10
N ALA A 356 -21.47 -30.08 15.84
CA ALA A 356 -22.87 -29.94 15.43
C ALA A 356 -23.73 -31.09 16.00
N PRO A 357 -24.97 -30.84 16.44
CA PRO A 357 -25.90 -31.89 16.84
C PRO A 357 -26.19 -32.88 15.70
N THR A 358 -26.46 -34.15 16.03
CA THR A 358 -26.88 -35.17 15.05
C THR A 358 -28.14 -34.72 14.31
N GLY A 359 -28.13 -34.81 12.97
CA GLY A 359 -29.25 -34.40 12.10
C GLY A 359 -29.25 -32.91 11.71
N ALA A 360 -28.26 -32.12 12.13
CA ALA A 360 -28.17 -30.70 11.74
C ALA A 360 -28.01 -30.50 10.23
N GLU A 361 -27.24 -31.36 9.55
CA GLU A 361 -27.03 -31.29 8.10
C GLU A 361 -28.32 -31.55 7.31
N ASP A 362 -29.09 -32.57 7.71
CA ASP A 362 -30.38 -32.90 7.10
C ASP A 362 -31.37 -31.74 7.25
N LEU A 363 -31.42 -31.14 8.45
CA LEU A 363 -32.25 -29.97 8.71
C LEU A 363 -31.83 -28.77 7.86
N VAL A 364 -30.53 -28.50 7.71
CA VAL A 364 -30.03 -27.42 6.84
C VAL A 364 -30.46 -27.65 5.39
N LEU A 365 -30.31 -28.87 4.88
CA LEU A 365 -30.74 -29.21 3.52
C LEU A 365 -32.25 -29.03 3.32
N ASP A 366 -33.05 -29.44 4.30
CA ASP A 366 -34.51 -29.29 4.24
C ASP A 366 -34.97 -27.83 4.37
N LEU A 367 -34.25 -27.00 5.12
CA LEU A 367 -34.48 -25.55 5.16
C LEU A 367 -34.11 -24.89 3.83
N TYR A 368 -32.98 -25.26 3.22
CA TYR A 368 -32.57 -24.73 1.91
C TYR A 368 -33.59 -25.01 0.81
N LYS A 369 -34.22 -26.21 0.81
CA LYS A 369 -35.28 -26.57 -0.15
C LYS A 369 -36.55 -25.73 0.01
N GLN A 370 -36.79 -25.15 1.20
CA GLN A 370 -37.95 -24.32 1.48
C GLN A 370 -37.76 -22.86 1.03
N ILE A 371 -36.53 -22.44 0.74
CA ILE A 371 -36.24 -21.09 0.26
C ILE A 371 -36.58 -21.02 -1.24
N PRO A 372 -37.54 -20.18 -1.66
CA PRO A 372 -37.88 -20.06 -3.07
C PRO A 372 -36.74 -19.41 -3.88
N PRO A 373 -36.60 -19.74 -5.17
CA PRO A 373 -35.67 -19.04 -6.04
C PRO A 373 -36.17 -17.60 -6.28
N THR A 374 -35.49 -16.62 -5.69
CA THR A 374 -35.83 -15.19 -5.82
C THR A 374 -34.81 -14.47 -6.70
N ARG A 375 -35.27 -13.58 -7.59
CA ARG A 375 -34.37 -12.75 -8.40
C ARG A 375 -33.68 -11.72 -7.49
N ILE A 376 -32.39 -11.50 -7.69
CA ILE A 376 -31.62 -10.55 -6.87
C ILE A 376 -32.20 -9.12 -6.93
N THR A 377 -32.80 -8.73 -8.05
CA THR A 377 -33.46 -7.42 -8.20
C THR A 377 -34.69 -7.28 -7.32
N ASP A 378 -35.47 -8.36 -7.18
CA ASP A 378 -36.68 -8.38 -6.36
C ASP A 378 -36.28 -8.38 -4.88
N LEU A 379 -35.22 -9.12 -4.52
CA LEU A 379 -34.65 -9.11 -3.18
C LEU A 379 -34.14 -7.71 -2.80
N LEU A 380 -33.45 -7.01 -3.70
CA LEU A 380 -32.99 -5.63 -3.44
C LEU A 380 -34.16 -4.66 -3.20
N LEU A 381 -35.23 -4.79 -3.98
CA LEU A 381 -36.44 -3.99 -3.81
C LEU A 381 -37.13 -4.27 -2.46
N GLU A 382 -37.24 -5.55 -2.08
CA GLU A 382 -37.83 -5.96 -0.81
C GLU A 382 -37.01 -5.45 0.38
N VAL A 383 -35.68 -5.58 0.33
CA VAL A 383 -34.78 -5.07 1.37
C VAL A 383 -34.81 -3.55 1.45
N ASP A 384 -34.90 -2.83 0.33
CA ASP A 384 -35.07 -1.37 0.35
C ASP A 384 -36.42 -0.98 0.94
N ALA A 385 -37.51 -1.68 0.62
CA ALA A 385 -38.82 -1.43 1.21
C ALA A 385 -38.82 -1.64 2.73
N ALA A 386 -38.04 -2.61 3.23
CA ALA A 386 -37.94 -2.90 4.65
C ALA A 386 -37.00 -1.94 5.42
N THR A 387 -35.91 -1.48 4.79
CA THR A 387 -34.83 -0.76 5.49
C THR A 387 -34.70 0.70 5.07
N GLY A 388 -35.20 1.09 3.90
CA GLY A 388 -35.03 2.41 3.30
C GLY A 388 -33.58 2.71 2.91
N PHE A 389 -32.71 1.72 2.74
CA PHE A 389 -31.26 1.94 2.56
C PHE A 389 -30.93 2.86 1.37
N THR A 390 -31.80 2.94 0.35
CA THR A 390 -31.60 3.86 -0.78
C THR A 390 -31.61 5.34 -0.37
N GLU A 391 -32.22 5.70 0.76
CA GLU A 391 -32.21 7.07 1.29
C GLU A 391 -30.81 7.56 1.69
N ALA A 392 -29.88 6.64 1.96
CA ALA A 392 -28.48 6.98 2.22
C ALA A 392 -27.79 7.62 0.99
N PHE A 393 -28.27 7.34 -0.22
CA PHE A 393 -27.67 7.77 -1.49
C PHE A 393 -28.19 9.16 -1.92
N THR A 394 -27.84 10.16 -1.12
CA THR A 394 -28.24 11.55 -1.34
C THR A 394 -27.38 12.24 -2.41
N HIS A 395 -27.99 13.15 -3.17
CA HIS A 395 -27.31 13.96 -4.17
C HIS A 395 -26.21 14.82 -3.52
N LEU A 396 -24.96 14.69 -3.98
CA LEU A 396 -23.79 15.34 -3.37
C LEU A 396 -23.96 16.86 -3.19
N ARG A 397 -24.57 17.53 -4.16
CA ARG A 397 -24.86 18.98 -4.09
C ARG A 397 -25.96 19.38 -3.11
N THR A 398 -27.14 18.78 -3.21
CA THR A 398 -28.36 19.25 -2.51
C THR A 398 -28.64 18.48 -1.23
N GLY A 399 -28.11 17.26 -1.08
CA GLY A 399 -28.48 16.33 -0.01
C GLY A 399 -29.85 15.67 -0.21
N ALA A 400 -30.53 15.93 -1.33
CA ALA A 400 -31.81 15.30 -1.62
C ALA A 400 -31.64 13.81 -1.96
N PRO A 401 -32.58 12.92 -1.58
CA PRO A 401 -32.52 11.52 -1.96
C PRO A 401 -32.57 11.34 -3.50
N CYS A 402 -32.13 10.19 -3.99
CA CYS A 402 -32.29 9.86 -5.40
C CYS A 402 -33.77 9.67 -5.73
N ALA A 403 -34.32 10.50 -6.61
CA ALA A 403 -35.71 10.39 -7.04
C ALA A 403 -35.92 9.12 -7.88
N ASP A 404 -34.91 8.73 -8.66
CA ASP A 404 -34.92 7.53 -9.48
C ASP A 404 -34.32 6.33 -8.72
N ARG A 405 -35.18 5.65 -7.98
CA ARG A 405 -34.80 4.49 -7.16
C ARG A 405 -34.34 3.31 -8.02
N ILE A 406 -35.02 3.03 -9.13
CA ILE A 406 -34.67 1.90 -10.00
C ILE A 406 -33.31 2.11 -10.66
N GLY A 407 -33.04 3.31 -11.17
CA GLY A 407 -31.73 3.67 -11.69
C GLY A 407 -30.63 3.54 -10.63
N LEU A 408 -30.88 3.98 -9.39
CA LEU A 408 -29.96 3.81 -8.27
C LEU A 408 -29.69 2.33 -7.95
N MET A 409 -30.71 1.47 -7.86
CA MET A 409 -30.51 0.05 -7.63
C MET A 409 -29.73 -0.63 -8.78
N ASN A 410 -29.95 -0.22 -10.03
CA ASN A 410 -29.15 -0.71 -11.16
C ASN A 410 -27.67 -0.34 -11.00
N VAL A 411 -27.36 0.88 -10.54
CA VAL A 411 -25.98 1.30 -10.26
C VAL A 411 -25.37 0.47 -9.13
N ILE A 412 -26.07 0.33 -8.00
CA ILE A 412 -25.59 -0.44 -6.84
C ILE A 412 -25.35 -1.91 -7.22
N LEU A 413 -26.29 -2.53 -7.95
CA LEU A 413 -26.16 -3.90 -8.41
C LEU A 413 -24.97 -4.06 -9.36
N ALA A 414 -24.77 -3.11 -10.28
CA ALA A 414 -23.65 -3.16 -11.23
C ALA A 414 -22.28 -3.11 -10.56
N GLU A 415 -22.16 -2.32 -9.49
CA GLU A 415 -20.95 -2.25 -8.67
C GLU A 415 -20.79 -3.51 -7.80
N GLY A 416 -21.87 -3.96 -7.14
CA GLY A 416 -21.84 -5.13 -6.25
C GLY A 416 -21.47 -6.45 -6.94
N ILE A 417 -21.81 -6.61 -8.22
CA ILE A 417 -21.47 -7.80 -9.01
C ILE A 417 -20.29 -7.58 -9.97
N ASN A 418 -19.61 -6.43 -9.88
CA ASN A 418 -18.50 -6.04 -10.77
C ASN A 418 -18.83 -6.10 -12.28
N LEU A 419 -20.09 -5.83 -12.66
CA LEU A 419 -20.54 -5.84 -14.06
C LEU A 419 -20.17 -4.56 -14.81
N GLY A 420 -20.18 -3.42 -14.10
CA GLY A 420 -19.98 -2.10 -14.67
C GLY A 420 -21.21 -1.52 -15.38
N LEU A 421 -21.30 -0.18 -15.43
CA LEU A 421 -22.53 0.53 -15.85
C LEU A 421 -22.91 0.34 -17.31
N ARG A 422 -21.94 0.14 -18.22
CA ARG A 422 -22.25 -0.07 -19.65
C ARG A 422 -22.98 -1.39 -19.87
N LYS A 423 -22.44 -2.48 -19.33
CA LYS A 423 -23.10 -3.79 -19.41
C LYS A 423 -24.41 -3.82 -18.63
N MET A 424 -24.49 -3.10 -17.51
CA MET A 424 -25.77 -2.94 -16.81
C MET A 424 -26.82 -2.24 -17.66
N ALA A 425 -26.45 -1.18 -18.39
CA ALA A 425 -27.33 -0.50 -19.33
C ALA A 425 -27.82 -1.43 -20.46
N ASP A 426 -26.96 -2.34 -20.95
CA ASP A 426 -27.34 -3.35 -21.96
C ASP A 426 -28.25 -4.44 -21.37
N ALA A 427 -28.13 -4.73 -20.07
CA ALA A 427 -28.89 -5.76 -19.35
C ALA A 427 -30.24 -5.27 -18.79
N THR A 428 -30.43 -3.95 -18.69
CA THR A 428 -31.68 -3.33 -18.25
C THR A 428 -32.43 -2.73 -19.43
N ASN A 429 -33.76 -2.72 -19.35
CA ASN A 429 -34.62 -2.08 -20.34
C ASN A 429 -35.13 -0.70 -19.90
N THR A 430 -34.63 -0.18 -18.77
CA THR A 430 -35.16 1.03 -18.13
C THR A 430 -34.27 2.26 -18.24
N HIS A 431 -32.94 2.09 -18.34
CA HIS A 431 -31.99 3.19 -18.27
C HIS A 431 -30.86 3.03 -19.28
N THR A 432 -30.44 4.13 -19.87
CA THR A 432 -29.25 4.22 -20.70
C THR A 432 -27.98 4.33 -19.85
N PHE A 433 -26.83 4.06 -20.46
CA PHE A 433 -25.52 4.26 -19.82
C PHE A 433 -25.34 5.67 -19.24
N TRP A 434 -25.83 6.70 -19.95
CA TRP A 434 -25.68 8.10 -19.55
C TRP A 434 -26.55 8.49 -18.35
N GLU A 435 -27.70 7.84 -18.18
CA GLU A 435 -28.55 8.02 -17.00
C GLU A 435 -27.93 7.34 -15.79
N LEU A 436 -27.47 6.09 -15.93
CA LEU A 436 -26.83 5.34 -14.84
C LEU A 436 -25.53 6.02 -14.37
N ILE A 437 -24.67 6.47 -15.29
CA ILE A 437 -23.44 7.19 -14.90
C ILE A 437 -23.76 8.51 -14.20
N ARG A 438 -24.86 9.20 -14.57
CA ARG A 438 -25.27 10.42 -13.89
C ARG A 438 -25.71 10.13 -12.45
N ILE A 439 -26.49 9.08 -12.24
CA ILE A 439 -26.92 8.65 -10.90
C ILE A 439 -25.70 8.27 -10.06
N GLY A 440 -24.85 7.37 -10.55
CA GLY A 440 -23.63 6.96 -9.86
C GLY A 440 -22.74 8.15 -9.50
N ARG A 441 -22.53 9.07 -10.45
CA ARG A 441 -21.69 10.26 -10.25
C ARG A 441 -22.25 11.28 -9.26
N TRP A 442 -23.55 11.30 -8.96
CA TRP A 442 -24.10 12.32 -8.08
C TRP A 442 -24.65 11.78 -6.77
N HIS A 443 -25.01 10.50 -6.71
CA HIS A 443 -25.65 9.87 -5.56
C HIS A 443 -24.81 8.77 -4.90
N VAL A 444 -23.93 8.10 -5.65
CA VAL A 444 -23.15 6.97 -5.11
C VAL A 444 -21.78 7.42 -4.65
N GLU A 445 -21.45 7.09 -3.41
CA GLU A 445 -20.24 7.46 -2.66
C GLU A 445 -19.95 6.35 -1.62
N GLY A 446 -18.68 6.17 -1.23
CA GLY A 446 -18.32 5.20 -0.19
C GLY A 446 -19.08 5.41 1.13
N GLU A 447 -19.20 6.65 1.59
CA GLU A 447 -19.99 7.01 2.78
C GLU A 447 -21.50 6.74 2.63
N ALA A 448 -22.02 6.67 1.40
CA ALA A 448 -23.41 6.26 1.17
C ALA A 448 -23.54 4.75 1.34
N TYR A 449 -22.56 3.96 0.86
CA TYR A 449 -22.49 2.52 1.12
C TYR A 449 -22.35 2.20 2.60
N ASP A 450 -21.45 2.87 3.32
CA ASP A 450 -21.24 2.63 4.76
C ASP A 450 -22.54 2.86 5.55
N ARG A 451 -23.27 3.94 5.23
CA ARG A 451 -24.57 4.24 5.84
C ARG A 451 -25.64 3.24 5.44
N ALA A 452 -25.75 2.90 4.15
CA ALA A 452 -26.71 1.91 3.68
C ALA A 452 -26.47 0.54 4.32
N LEU A 453 -25.20 0.14 4.44
CA LEU A 453 -24.80 -1.09 5.14
C LEU A 453 -25.19 -1.03 6.61
N ALA A 454 -24.93 0.08 7.30
CA ALA A 454 -25.33 0.25 8.70
C ALA A 454 -26.86 0.12 8.87
N MET A 455 -27.66 0.71 7.98
CA MET A 455 -29.13 0.58 7.99
C MET A 455 -29.58 -0.87 7.82
N VAL A 456 -28.97 -1.61 6.89
CA VAL A 456 -29.27 -3.02 6.66
C VAL A 456 -28.86 -3.89 7.86
N VAL A 457 -27.68 -3.63 8.44
CA VAL A 457 -27.17 -4.34 9.62
C VAL A 457 -28.07 -4.09 10.84
N GLU A 458 -28.52 -2.85 11.05
CA GLU A 458 -29.44 -2.49 12.12
C GLU A 458 -30.79 -3.21 11.98
N ALA A 459 -31.34 -3.22 10.76
CA ALA A 459 -32.56 -3.97 10.46
C ALA A 459 -32.38 -5.47 10.68
N GLN A 460 -31.25 -6.05 10.27
CA GLN A 460 -30.92 -7.46 10.50
C GLN A 460 -30.81 -7.76 11.99
N ALA A 461 -30.17 -6.90 12.78
CA ALA A 461 -30.02 -7.06 14.23
C ALA A 461 -31.37 -7.04 14.97
N ALA A 462 -32.38 -6.38 14.40
CA ALA A 462 -33.74 -6.35 14.94
C ALA A 462 -34.54 -7.64 14.66
N LEU A 463 -34.08 -8.51 13.75
CA LEU A 463 -34.79 -9.76 13.43
C LEU A 463 -34.75 -10.74 14.60
N PRO A 464 -35.85 -11.48 14.88
CA PRO A 464 -35.89 -12.46 15.97
C PRO A 464 -34.75 -13.49 15.91
N MET A 465 -34.35 -13.90 14.70
CA MET A 465 -33.29 -14.87 14.50
C MET A 465 -31.91 -14.36 14.94
N ALA A 466 -31.66 -13.05 14.83
CA ALA A 466 -30.39 -12.44 15.24
C ALA A 466 -30.07 -12.67 16.72
N ARG A 467 -31.09 -12.82 17.56
CA ARG A 467 -30.94 -13.10 19.00
C ARG A 467 -30.26 -14.45 19.28
N PHE A 468 -30.37 -15.42 18.37
CA PHE A 468 -29.76 -16.74 18.54
C PHE A 468 -28.27 -16.76 18.17
N TRP A 469 -27.81 -15.82 17.33
CA TRP A 469 -26.39 -15.70 16.94
C TRP A 469 -25.57 -14.81 17.87
N GLY A 470 -26.18 -14.23 18.91
CA GLY A 470 -25.51 -13.51 20.01
C GLY A 470 -25.69 -11.99 20.00
N MET A 471 -25.19 -11.32 21.04
CA MET A 471 -25.31 -9.87 21.26
C MET A 471 -24.31 -9.02 20.44
N GLY A 472 -23.69 -9.58 19.40
CA GLY A 472 -22.65 -8.91 18.61
C GLY A 472 -21.31 -8.70 19.34
N THR A 473 -21.09 -9.37 20.48
CA THR A 473 -19.85 -9.25 21.29
C THR A 473 -18.72 -10.15 20.82
N SER A 474 -19.00 -11.09 19.91
CA SER A 474 -18.03 -11.98 19.29
C SER A 474 -18.33 -12.08 17.81
N ALA A 475 -17.31 -11.85 16.97
CA ALA A 475 -17.39 -12.09 15.53
C ALA A 475 -16.38 -13.18 15.19
N SER A 476 -16.83 -14.23 14.50
CA SER A 476 -15.94 -15.15 13.82
C SER A 476 -15.65 -14.55 12.44
N SER A 477 -14.61 -13.73 12.34
CA SER A 477 -14.13 -13.33 11.02
C SER A 477 -13.30 -14.48 10.47
N ASP A 478 -13.86 -15.26 9.54
CA ASP A 478 -12.99 -15.91 8.58
C ASP A 478 -12.24 -14.79 7.89
N GLY A 479 -10.93 -14.72 8.11
CA GLY A 479 -10.06 -13.80 7.39
C GLY A 479 -10.21 -14.13 5.92
N GLN A 480 -11.11 -13.43 5.22
CA GLN A 480 -11.13 -13.42 3.78
C GLN A 480 -9.72 -13.00 3.38
N PHE A 481 -9.02 -13.87 2.67
CA PHE A 481 -7.79 -13.53 1.98
C PHE A 481 -8.11 -12.34 1.07
N PHE A 482 -7.89 -11.13 1.56
CA PHE A 482 -7.72 -9.99 0.69
C PHE A 482 -6.42 -10.28 -0.04
N VAL A 483 -6.53 -10.78 -1.27
CA VAL A 483 -5.45 -10.63 -2.23
C VAL A 483 -5.25 -9.12 -2.30
N ALA A 484 -4.15 -8.62 -1.75
CA ALA A 484 -3.68 -7.28 -2.03
C ALA A 484 -3.36 -7.25 -3.52
N THR A 485 -4.37 -6.97 -4.35
CA THR A 485 -4.19 -6.67 -5.77
C THR A 485 -3.58 -5.27 -5.85
N GLU A 486 -2.27 -5.29 -6.09
CA GLU A 486 -1.34 -4.28 -6.64
C GLU A 486 -1.54 -2.78 -6.36
#